data_AF-A0AAV1E296-F1
#
_entry.id   AF-A0AAV1E296-F1
#
_cell.length_a   1.000
_cell.length_b   1.000
_cell.length_c   1.000
_cell.angle_alpha   90.00
_cell.angle_beta   90.00
_cell.angle_gamma   90.00
#
_symmetry.space_group_name_H-M   'P 1'
#
loop_
_entity.id
_entity.type
_entity.pdbx_description
1 polymer ?
#
loop_
_entity_poly.entity_id
_entity_poly.type
_entity_poly.pdbx_seq_one_letter_code
_entity_poly.pdbx_strand_id
1 'polypeptide(L)'
;MNNLKHRPNCKFLSIFPLLISFSVSISPFSAKPSESHSDANDFPDVSLFEFPIYRRMSAEEAPFRPREKLLEKQRFFQNIHKHTYLKGRFDIVTSVVIPAALAATCTYMIGRGIYNMSHGIGKKE
;
A
#
# COMPACT_ATOMS: atom_id res chain seq x y z
N MET A 1 -46.59 -16.19 -28.03
CA MET A 1 -45.47 -15.23 -27.97
C MET A 1 -45.36 -14.75 -26.54
N ASN A 2 -44.57 -15.47 -25.75
CA ASN A 2 -44.39 -15.23 -24.32
C ASN A 2 -43.12 -14.41 -24.15
N ASN A 3 -43.20 -13.21 -23.60
CA ASN A 3 -42.05 -12.57 -22.96
C ASN A 3 -42.52 -11.67 -21.82
N LEU A 4 -42.73 -12.31 -20.68
CA LEU A 4 -42.88 -11.68 -19.37
C LEU A 4 -41.62 -10.88 -19.08
N LYS A 5 -41.75 -9.55 -19.16
CA LYS A 5 -40.69 -8.58 -18.86
C LYS A 5 -40.42 -8.56 -17.36
N HIS A 6 -39.43 -9.34 -16.95
CA HIS A 6 -38.92 -9.39 -15.59
C HIS A 6 -38.42 -7.99 -15.17
N ARG A 7 -39.06 -7.40 -14.17
CA ARG A 7 -38.64 -6.16 -13.51
C ARG A 7 -37.66 -6.51 -12.38
N PRO A 8 -36.34 -6.21 -12.46
CA PRO A 8 -35.50 -6.26 -11.27
C PRO A 8 -35.71 -4.97 -10.45
N ASN A 9 -36.16 -5.18 -9.22
CA ASN A 9 -36.46 -4.18 -8.21
C ASN A 9 -35.27 -3.23 -7.96
N CYS A 10 -35.56 -1.92 -8.07
CA CYS A 10 -34.65 -0.79 -7.86
C CYS A 10 -34.30 -0.55 -6.37
N LYS A 11 -33.94 -1.59 -5.61
CA LYS A 11 -33.57 -1.46 -4.20
C LYS A 11 -32.06 -1.47 -3.93
N PHE A 12 -31.24 -1.80 -4.94
CA PHE A 12 -29.79 -1.93 -4.75
C PHE A 12 -29.00 -0.62 -4.91
N LEU A 13 -29.65 0.44 -5.41
CA LEU A 13 -28.99 1.71 -5.77
C LEU A 13 -29.00 2.77 -4.66
N SER A 14 -29.60 2.50 -3.49
CA SER A 14 -29.70 3.48 -2.39
C SER A 14 -28.68 3.29 -1.27
N ILE A 15 -27.82 2.25 -1.32
CA ILE A 15 -26.85 1.95 -0.24
C ILE A 15 -25.45 2.51 -0.57
N PHE A 16 -25.24 3.05 -1.78
CA PHE A 16 -23.92 3.41 -2.28
C PHE A 16 -23.22 4.66 -1.67
N PRO A 17 -23.85 5.63 -0.97
CA PRO A 17 -23.09 6.76 -0.45
C PRO A 17 -22.53 6.57 0.98
N LEU A 18 -22.84 5.48 1.69
CA LEU A 18 -22.46 5.33 3.10
C LEU A 18 -21.06 4.72 3.35
N LEU A 19 -20.36 4.27 2.31
CA LEU A 19 -19.02 3.66 2.43
C LEU A 19 -17.86 4.56 1.96
N ILE A 20 -18.16 5.78 1.49
CA ILE A 20 -17.13 6.71 0.98
C ILE A 20 -16.56 7.60 2.11
N SER A 21 -17.16 7.60 3.31
CA SER A 21 -16.70 8.41 4.45
C SER A 21 -15.65 7.74 5.33
N PHE A 22 -15.22 6.51 5.06
CA PHE A 22 -13.99 6.00 5.66
C PHE A 22 -12.81 6.64 4.95
N SER A 23 -12.38 7.79 5.49
CA SER A 23 -11.10 8.44 5.21
C SER A 23 -9.98 7.40 5.28
N VAL A 24 -9.68 6.81 4.14
CA VAL A 24 -8.43 6.14 3.85
C VAL A 24 -7.39 7.24 3.79
N SER A 25 -6.85 7.58 4.97
CA SER A 25 -5.62 8.33 5.12
C SER A 25 -4.47 7.42 4.70
N ILE A 26 -4.36 7.15 3.40
CA ILE A 26 -3.12 6.64 2.81
C ILE A 26 -2.27 7.87 2.57
N SER A 27 -1.36 8.15 3.52
CA SER A 27 -0.21 8.99 3.22
C SER A 27 0.58 8.30 2.10
N PRO A 28 0.91 8.98 0.99
CA PRO A 28 1.84 8.41 0.03
C PRO A 28 3.22 8.38 0.69
N PHE A 29 3.70 7.19 1.06
CA PHE A 29 5.10 6.97 1.37
C PHE A 29 5.89 7.17 0.07
N SER A 30 6.40 8.38 -0.07
CA SER A 30 7.28 8.83 -1.15
C SER A 30 8.55 7.98 -1.15
N ALA A 31 8.57 6.94 -1.98
CA ALA A 31 9.79 6.25 -2.34
C ALA A 31 10.56 7.16 -3.31
N LYS A 32 11.64 7.77 -2.84
CA LYS A 32 12.58 8.47 -3.72
C LYS A 32 13.18 7.46 -4.71
N PRO A 33 13.29 7.81 -6.01
CA PRO A 33 14.00 6.98 -6.99
C PRO A 33 15.48 6.91 -6.61
N SER A 34 16.05 5.70 -6.61
CA SER A 34 17.49 5.51 -6.56
C SER A 34 18.07 5.89 -7.93
N GLU A 35 18.70 7.07 -8.00
CA GLU A 35 19.61 7.43 -9.09
C GLU A 35 20.79 6.45 -9.11
N SER A 36 20.94 5.76 -10.23
CA SER A 36 22.16 5.05 -10.58
C SER A 36 23.17 6.07 -11.10
N HIS A 37 24.12 6.47 -10.27
CA HIS A 37 25.34 7.15 -10.70
C HIS A 37 26.51 6.21 -10.45
N SER A 38 26.83 5.40 -11.46
CA SER A 38 28.13 4.75 -11.56
C SER A 38 29.15 5.83 -11.89
N ASP A 39 29.99 6.21 -10.93
CA ASP A 39 31.33 6.69 -11.23
C ASP A 39 32.29 6.28 -10.11
N ALA A 40 33.37 5.68 -10.56
CA ALA A 40 34.42 5.08 -9.77
C ALA A 40 35.41 6.13 -9.27
N ASN A 41 36.08 5.78 -8.17
CA ASN A 41 37.31 6.38 -7.64
C ASN A 41 37.14 7.75 -6.96
N ASP A 42 37.08 7.74 -5.64
CA ASP A 42 38.02 8.48 -4.78
C ASP A 42 37.64 8.23 -3.32
N PHE A 43 38.44 7.41 -2.64
CA PHE A 43 38.36 7.22 -1.19
C PHE A 43 39.34 8.20 -0.54
N PRO A 44 38.89 9.33 0.06
CA PRO A 44 39.78 10.12 0.88
C PRO A 44 40.04 9.37 2.19
N ASP A 45 41.32 9.23 2.49
CA ASP A 45 41.88 8.65 3.70
C ASP A 45 41.24 9.26 4.95
N VAL A 46 40.57 8.40 5.74
CA VAL A 46 39.78 8.78 6.91
C VAL A 46 40.71 8.85 8.12
N SER A 47 41.54 9.89 8.17
CA SER A 47 42.27 10.25 9.39
C SER A 47 42.25 11.77 9.60
N LEU A 48 41.78 12.19 10.78
CA LEU A 48 41.86 13.56 11.34
C LEU A 48 40.84 14.63 10.93
N PHE A 49 39.58 14.27 10.67
CA PHE A 49 38.49 15.21 11.02
C PHE A 49 37.80 14.70 12.28
N GLU A 50 38.23 15.24 13.42
CA GLU A 50 37.53 15.11 14.69
C GLU A 50 36.11 15.64 14.52
N PHE A 51 35.15 14.76 14.30
CA PHE A 51 33.75 15.03 14.56
C PHE A 51 33.52 14.85 16.07
N PRO A 52 33.43 15.93 16.88
CA PRO A 52 33.14 15.82 18.32
C PRO A 52 31.70 15.31 18.61
N ILE A 53 30.96 14.90 17.60
CA ILE A 53 29.55 14.49 17.73
C ILE A 53 29.42 13.03 18.19
N TYR A 54 30.45 12.19 18.10
CA TYR A 54 30.32 10.77 18.50
C TYR A 54 30.37 10.52 20.02
N ARG A 55 30.65 11.54 20.85
CA ARG A 55 30.63 11.45 22.32
C ARG A 55 29.36 12.01 22.96
N ARG A 56 28.32 12.34 22.19
CA ARG A 56 27.00 12.66 22.77
C ARG A 56 26.08 11.44 22.85
N MET A 57 26.63 10.23 22.84
CA MET A 57 25.87 8.98 23.03
C MET A 57 25.64 8.61 24.51
N SER A 58 25.93 9.48 25.49
CA SER A 58 25.97 9.07 26.91
C SER A 58 24.90 9.64 27.85
N ALA A 59 23.86 10.36 27.40
CA ALA A 59 22.81 10.85 28.32
C ALA A 59 21.49 11.26 27.64
N GLU A 60 20.98 10.47 26.68
CA GLU A 60 19.66 10.73 26.08
C GLU A 60 18.72 9.58 26.45
N GLU A 61 17.55 9.94 26.98
CA GLU A 61 16.51 9.05 27.50
C GLU A 61 16.41 7.73 26.73
N ALA A 62 16.50 6.61 27.45
CA ALA A 62 16.41 5.30 26.82
C ALA A 62 15.10 5.24 26.00
N PRO A 63 15.14 4.76 24.74
CA PRO A 63 13.98 4.78 23.87
C PRO A 63 12.78 4.13 24.58
N PHE A 64 11.58 4.68 24.36
CA PHE A 64 10.33 4.26 25.02
C PHE A 64 10.01 2.76 24.92
N ARG A 65 10.70 2.03 24.02
CA ARG A 65 10.64 0.58 23.89
C ARG A 65 12.03 -0.03 24.01
N PRO A 66 12.18 -1.17 24.74
CA PRO A 66 13.43 -1.89 24.81
C PRO A 66 13.86 -2.39 23.42
N ARG A 67 15.15 -2.30 23.12
CA ARG A 67 15.73 -2.66 21.81
C ARG A 67 15.69 -4.16 21.51
N GLU A 68 15.51 -5.00 22.53
CA GLU A 68 15.38 -6.46 22.41
C GLU A 68 14.26 -6.87 21.43
N LYS A 69 13.11 -6.19 21.50
CA LYS A 69 11.96 -6.45 20.61
C LYS A 69 12.27 -6.12 19.15
N LEU A 70 13.09 -5.10 18.89
CA LEU A 70 13.50 -4.75 17.52
C LEU A 70 14.48 -5.78 16.96
N LEU A 71 15.44 -6.22 17.78
CA LEU A 71 16.40 -7.26 17.38
C LEU A 71 15.70 -8.57 17.02
N GLU A 72 14.67 -8.97 17.79
CA GLU A 72 13.87 -10.15 17.49
C GLU A 72 13.16 -10.03 16.12
N LYS A 73 12.53 -8.89 15.84
CA LYS A 73 11.88 -8.63 14.54
C LYS A 73 12.90 -8.56 13.40
N GLN A 74 14.05 -7.94 13.63
CA GLN A 74 15.13 -7.87 12.64
C GLN A 74 15.64 -9.27 12.28
N ARG A 75 15.92 -10.12 13.26
CA ARG A 75 16.30 -11.53 13.02
C ARG A 75 15.23 -12.28 12.24
N PHE A 76 13.96 -12.12 12.63
CA PHE A 76 12.83 -12.74 11.93
C PHE A 76 12.74 -12.31 10.46
N PHE A 77 12.78 -11.00 10.16
CA PHE A 77 12.63 -10.49 8.79
C PHE A 77 13.88 -10.63 7.91
N GLN A 78 15.06 -10.76 8.51
CA GLN A 78 16.33 -11.03 7.81
C GLN A 78 16.48 -12.50 7.44
N ASN A 79 15.92 -13.43 8.23
CA ASN A 79 15.98 -14.87 7.93
C ASN A 79 15.00 -15.32 6.82
N ILE A 80 14.06 -14.46 6.41
CA ILE A 80 13.05 -14.79 5.40
C ILE A 80 13.53 -14.37 4.00
N HIS A 81 13.77 -15.35 3.14
CA HIS A 81 14.12 -15.14 1.72
C HIS A 81 12.87 -14.95 0.84
N LYS A 82 12.13 -13.85 1.06
CA LYS A 82 10.98 -13.43 0.24
C LYS A 82 11.10 -11.95 -0.14
N HIS A 83 10.39 -11.53 -1.17
CA HIS A 83 10.27 -10.11 -1.52
C HIS A 83 9.66 -9.30 -0.36
N THR A 84 10.07 -8.03 -0.24
CA THR A 84 9.79 -7.15 0.90
C THR A 84 8.30 -7.08 1.28
N TYR A 85 7.40 -7.06 0.30
CA TYR A 85 5.95 -6.96 0.50
C TYR A 85 5.25 -8.29 0.84
N LEU A 86 6.01 -9.39 0.95
CA LEU A 86 5.51 -10.75 1.24
C LEU A 86 6.15 -11.35 2.50
N LYS A 87 6.89 -10.54 3.27
CA LYS A 87 7.64 -11.04 4.43
C LYS A 87 6.73 -11.36 5.61
N GLY A 88 5.78 -10.49 5.93
CA GLY A 88 4.80 -10.67 6.98
C GLY A 88 3.53 -11.38 6.51
N ARG A 89 2.85 -12.07 7.44
CA ARG A 89 1.49 -12.60 7.21
C ARG A 89 0.48 -11.46 6.98
N PHE A 90 0.65 -10.35 7.69
CA PHE A 90 -0.18 -9.15 7.50
C PHE A 90 0.09 -8.51 6.13
N ASP A 91 1.32 -8.56 5.65
CA ASP A 91 1.70 -8.00 4.35
C ASP A 91 0.99 -8.71 3.19
N ILE A 92 0.67 -10.00 3.30
CA ILE A 92 -0.12 -10.72 2.29
C ILE A 92 -1.53 -10.13 2.18
N VAL A 93 -2.17 -9.82 3.31
CA VAL A 93 -3.52 -9.26 3.32
C VAL A 93 -3.51 -7.85 2.71
N THR A 94 -2.55 -7.02 3.08
CA THR A 94 -2.49 -5.61 2.68
C THR A 94 -1.95 -5.39 1.28
N SER A 95 -1.02 -6.21 0.80
CA SER A 95 -0.40 -6.03 -0.52
C SER A 95 -1.07 -6.87 -1.62
N VAL A 96 -1.64 -8.03 -1.29
CA VAL A 96 -2.22 -8.94 -2.29
C VAL A 96 -3.75 -8.89 -2.23
N VAL A 97 -4.34 -9.20 -1.07
CA VAL A 97 -5.79 -9.45 -0.98
C VAL A 97 -6.59 -8.18 -1.16
N ILE A 98 -6.30 -7.13 -0.38
CA ILE A 98 -7.03 -5.86 -0.43
C ILE A 98 -6.90 -5.19 -1.81
N PRO A 99 -5.68 -5.03 -2.37
CA PRO A 99 -5.52 -4.39 -3.68
C PRO A 99 -6.13 -5.24 -4.81
N ALA A 100 -6.03 -6.57 -4.77
CA ALA A 100 -6.62 -7.42 -5.81
C ALA A 100 -8.16 -7.38 -5.79
N ALA A 101 -8.77 -7.45 -4.60
CA ALA A 101 -10.22 -7.33 -4.46
C ALA A 101 -10.72 -5.95 -4.91
N LEU A 102 -9.99 -4.89 -4.57
CA LEU A 102 -10.31 -3.53 -5.00
C LEU A 102 -10.16 -3.38 -6.52
N ALA A 103 -9.06 -3.87 -7.10
CA ALA A 103 -8.85 -3.82 -8.54
C ALA A 103 -9.94 -4.57 -9.30
N ALA A 104 -10.28 -5.79 -8.87
CA ALA A 104 -11.32 -6.59 -9.51
C ALA A 104 -12.69 -5.90 -9.47
N THR A 105 -13.07 -5.32 -8.33
CA THR A 105 -14.36 -4.61 -8.20
C THR A 105 -14.40 -3.34 -9.05
N CYS A 106 -13.32 -2.55 -9.05
CA CYS A 106 -13.18 -1.38 -9.91
C CYS A 106 -13.27 -1.75 -11.40
N THR A 107 -12.49 -2.74 -11.85
CA THR A 107 -12.50 -3.20 -13.24
C THR A 107 -13.88 -3.71 -13.65
N TYR A 108 -14.56 -4.46 -12.77
CA TYR A 108 -15.92 -4.93 -13.03
C TYR A 108 -16.91 -3.77 -13.20
N MET A 109 -16.88 -2.77 -12.31
CA MET A 109 -17.75 -1.61 -12.41
C MET A 109 -17.47 -0.78 -13.67
N ILE A 110 -16.20 -0.60 -14.03
CA ILE A 110 -15.80 0.09 -15.26
C ILE A 110 -16.31 -0.67 -16.48
N GLY A 111 -16.08 -1.99 -16.55
CA GLY A 111 -16.53 -2.82 -17.67
C GLY A 111 -18.04 -2.78 -17.84
N ARG A 112 -18.80 -2.89 -16.74
CA ARG A 112 -20.26 -2.81 -16.77
C ARG A 112 -20.76 -1.41 -17.10
N GLY A 113 -20.05 -0.37 -16.69
CA GLY A 113 -20.31 1.02 -17.07
C GLY A 113 -20.16 1.24 -18.58
N ILE A 114 -19.01 0.84 -19.13
CA ILE A 114 -18.72 0.96 -20.57
C ILE A 114 -19.73 0.14 -21.38
N TYR A 115 -20.03 -1.09 -20.96
CA TYR A 115 -21.02 -1.95 -21.62
C TYR A 115 -22.41 -1.31 -21.66
N ASN A 116 -22.87 -0.76 -20.53
CA ASN A 116 -24.17 -0.11 -20.44
C ASN A 116 -24.23 1.14 -21.34
N MET A 117 -23.17 1.94 -21.37
CA MET A 117 -23.08 3.12 -22.24
C MET A 117 -23.04 2.75 -23.72
N SER A 118 -22.26 1.73 -24.09
CA SER A 118 -22.09 1.31 -25.49
C SER A 118 -23.35 0.68 -26.08
N HIS A 119 -24.15 0.00 -25.27
CA HIS A 119 -25.42 -0.61 -25.70
C HIS A 119 -26.63 0.33 -25.51
N GLY A 120 -26.42 1.55 -25.01
CA GLY A 120 -27.51 2.50 -24.75
C GLY A 120 -28.49 2.04 -23.66
N ILE A 121 -28.07 1.13 -22.78
CA ILE A 121 -28.88 0.53 -21.71
C ILE A 121 -28.72 1.37 -20.44
N GLY A 122 -29.82 1.65 -19.73
CA GLY A 122 -29.78 2.35 -18.44
C GLY A 122 -30.11 3.84 -18.50
N LYS A 123 -30.71 4.32 -19.60
CA LYS A 123 -31.42 5.61 -19.59
C LYS A 123 -32.58 5.51 -18.59
N LYS A 124 -32.60 6.39 -17.60
CA LYS A 124 -33.81 6.66 -16.83
C LYS A 124 -34.75 7.43 -17.73
N GLU A 125 -35.99 6.99 -17.79
CA GLU A 125 -37.10 7.78 -18.32
C GLU A 125 -37.33 9.06 -17.50
#